data_AF-A0ABC9EX17-F1
#
_entry.id   AF-A0ABC9EX17-F1
#
_cell.length_a   1.000
_cell.length_b   1.000
_cell.length_c   1.000
_cell.angle_alpha   90.00
_cell.angle_beta   90.00
_cell.angle_gamma   90.00
#
_symmetry.space_group_name_H-M   'P 1'
#
loop_
_entity.id
_entity.type
_entity.pdbx_description
1 polymer ?
#
loop_
_entity_poly.entity_id
_entity_poly.type
_entity_poly.pdbx_seq_one_letter_code
_entity_poly.pdbx_strand_id
1 'polypeptide(L)'
;MAEGDPGRKLSPSDSREAALAFISTLGADARLPAAADLPDAHSALVRAILSSTVVSASPDPRVSCTITVSPAVTNSYNTLHGGAVAAVAEAVGMACARAAAGDKEMFLGELSTAYLAAARLHCCSLLMLNLDVIYQ
;
A
#
# COMPACT_ATOMS: atom_id res chain seq x y z
N MET A 1 -24.23 30.47 5.39
CA MET A 1 -24.42 29.32 4.49
C MET A 1 -24.20 29.85 3.08
N ALA A 2 -23.02 29.61 2.51
CA ALA A 2 -22.73 29.96 1.12
C ALA A 2 -22.88 28.68 0.30
N GLU A 3 -23.93 28.66 -0.52
CA GLU A 3 -24.23 27.61 -1.48
C GLU A 3 -23.10 27.60 -2.52
N GLY A 4 -22.25 26.57 -2.49
CA GLY A 4 -21.18 26.38 -3.46
C GLY A 4 -21.77 25.82 -4.76
N ASP A 5 -21.60 26.57 -5.85
CA ASP A 5 -22.01 26.20 -7.21
C ASP A 5 -21.38 24.86 -7.64
N PRO A 6 -22.19 23.81 -7.91
CA PRO A 6 -21.69 22.49 -8.26
C PRO A 6 -21.25 22.49 -9.72
N GLY A 7 -19.95 22.70 -9.96
CA GLY A 7 -19.31 22.33 -11.23
C GLY A 7 -18.61 23.44 -12.01
N ARG A 8 -18.08 24.48 -11.36
CA ARG A 8 -17.19 25.42 -12.05
C ARG A 8 -15.93 24.69 -12.54
N LYS A 9 -15.88 24.37 -13.84
CA LYS A 9 -14.67 23.87 -14.50
C LYS A 9 -13.57 24.93 -14.38
N LEU A 10 -12.51 24.58 -13.68
CA LEU A 10 -11.28 25.36 -13.63
C LEU A 10 -10.67 25.45 -15.03
N SER A 11 -9.95 26.54 -15.31
CA SER A 11 -9.11 26.58 -16.51
C SER A 11 -8.00 25.52 -16.42
N PRO A 12 -7.37 25.13 -17.54
CA PRO A 12 -6.26 24.17 -17.50
C PRO A 12 -5.10 24.62 -16.60
N SER A 13 -4.80 25.93 -16.54
CA SER A 13 -3.75 26.47 -15.67
C SER A 13 -4.13 26.37 -14.20
N ASP A 14 -5.36 26.75 -13.83
CA ASP A 14 -5.81 26.71 -12.44
C ASP A 14 -5.94 25.26 -11.96
N SER A 15 -6.37 24.34 -12.85
CA SER A 15 -6.41 22.91 -12.57
C SER A 15 -5.01 22.34 -12.30
N ARG A 16 -4.02 22.75 -13.10
CA ARG A 16 -2.62 22.36 -12.90
C ARG A 16 -2.08 22.88 -11.58
N GLU A 17 -2.32 24.14 -11.26
CA GLU A 17 -1.87 24.74 -9.99
C GLU A 17 -2.50 24.03 -8.78
N ALA A 18 -3.80 23.77 -8.82
CA ALA A 18 -4.50 23.01 -7.79
C ALA A 18 -3.94 21.58 -7.64
N ALA A 19 -3.66 20.89 -8.75
CA ALA A 19 -3.08 19.55 -8.72
C ALA A 19 -1.67 19.54 -8.13
N LEU A 20 -0.82 20.51 -8.50
CA LEU A 20 0.52 20.64 -7.93
C LEU A 20 0.48 20.92 -6.44
N ALA A 21 -0.38 21.86 -6.01
CA ALA A 21 -0.59 22.16 -4.60
C ALA A 21 -1.08 20.93 -3.82
N PHE A 22 -1.99 20.15 -4.41
CA PHE A 22 -2.44 18.89 -3.83
C PHE A 22 -1.30 17.88 -3.68
N ILE A 23 -0.51 17.66 -4.73
CA ILE A 23 0.65 16.73 -4.72
C ILE A 23 1.70 17.15 -3.68
N SER A 24 2.02 18.45 -3.59
CA SER A 24 2.93 18.96 -2.55
C SER A 24 2.35 18.78 -1.15
N THR A 25 1.03 18.93 -0.96
CA THR A 25 0.35 18.65 0.32
C THR A 25 0.41 17.17 0.71
N LEU A 26 0.46 16.27 -0.27
CA LEU A 26 0.70 14.83 -0.03
C LEU A 26 2.15 14.52 0.36
N GLY A 27 3.05 15.50 0.33
CA GLY A 27 4.46 15.36 0.71
C GLY A 27 5.36 14.91 -0.43
N ALA A 28 5.04 15.23 -1.69
CA ALA A 28 5.92 14.94 -2.83
C ALA A 28 7.34 15.52 -2.67
N ASP A 29 7.44 16.66 -1.97
CA ASP A 29 8.71 17.34 -1.69
C ASP A 29 9.27 16.99 -0.29
N ALA A 30 8.62 16.07 0.44
CA ALA A 30 9.06 15.67 1.77
C ALA A 30 10.37 14.86 1.66
N ARG A 31 11.37 15.25 2.46
CA ARG A 31 12.57 14.44 2.58
C ARG A 31 12.25 13.18 3.37
N LEU A 32 12.66 12.04 2.83
CA LEU A 32 12.62 10.79 3.55
C LEU A 32 13.58 10.86 4.77
N PRO A 33 13.23 10.19 5.88
CA PRO A 33 14.14 10.09 7.01
C PRO A 33 15.40 9.33 6.61
N ALA A 34 16.54 9.61 7.24
CA ALA A 34 17.81 8.91 6.95
C ALA A 34 17.71 7.37 7.13
N ALA A 35 16.75 6.90 7.93
CA ALA A 35 16.45 5.48 8.06
C ALA A 35 15.97 4.82 6.74
N ALA A 36 15.45 5.59 5.79
CA ALA A 36 15.04 5.10 4.48
C ALA A 36 16.22 4.74 3.57
N ASP A 37 17.42 5.31 3.82
CA ASP A 37 18.65 5.03 3.07
C ASP A 37 19.36 3.76 3.58
N LEU A 38 18.90 3.19 4.70
CA LEU A 38 19.48 1.97 5.24
C LEU A 38 19.15 0.77 4.34
N PRO A 39 20.07 -0.20 4.20
CA PRO A 39 19.76 -1.48 3.59
C PRO A 39 18.53 -2.11 4.24
N ASP A 40 17.68 -2.73 3.44
CA ASP A 40 16.44 -3.38 3.88
C ASP A 40 15.41 -2.47 4.55
N ALA A 41 15.52 -1.14 4.45
CA ALA A 41 14.56 -0.21 5.04
C ALA A 41 13.11 -0.50 4.63
N HIS A 42 12.87 -0.84 3.36
CA HIS A 42 11.56 -1.27 2.86
C HIS A 42 11.06 -2.53 3.58
N SER A 43 11.88 -3.58 3.63
CA SER A 43 11.55 -4.83 4.32
C SER A 43 11.36 -4.65 5.83
N ALA A 44 12.10 -3.73 6.45
CA ALA A 44 11.94 -3.36 7.85
C ALA A 44 10.61 -2.64 8.10
N LEU A 45 10.23 -1.70 7.23
CA LEU A 45 8.94 -1.01 7.28
C LEU A 45 7.78 -2.01 7.16
N VAL A 46 7.81 -2.89 6.16
CA VAL A 46 6.79 -3.92 5.97
C VAL A 46 6.67 -4.81 7.21
N ARG A 47 7.80 -5.29 7.74
CA ARG A 47 7.81 -6.11 8.96
C ARG A 47 7.27 -5.37 10.18
N ALA A 48 7.51 -4.07 10.30
CA ALA A 48 7.01 -3.28 11.43
C ALA A 48 5.48 -3.11 11.42
N ILE A 49 4.84 -3.17 10.24
CA ILE A 49 3.39 -2.94 10.10
C ILE A 49 2.60 -4.24 9.95
N LEU A 50 3.24 -5.29 9.43
CA LEU A 50 2.69 -6.63 9.32
C LEU A 50 2.58 -7.27 10.70
N SER A 51 1.36 -7.42 11.20
CA SER A 51 1.09 -7.91 12.57
C SER A 51 0.94 -9.42 12.63
N SER A 52 0.32 -10.01 11.62
CA SER A 52 0.18 -11.46 11.50
C SER A 52 -0.01 -11.86 10.04
N THR A 53 0.38 -13.09 9.73
CA THR A 53 0.15 -13.74 8.44
C THR A 53 -0.33 -15.16 8.68
N VAL A 54 -1.40 -15.56 7.99
CA VAL A 54 -1.96 -16.91 8.01
C VAL A 54 -1.99 -17.42 6.58
N VAL A 55 -1.45 -18.62 6.38
CA VAL A 55 -1.45 -19.32 5.10
C VAL A 55 -2.41 -20.50 5.21
N SER A 56 -3.40 -20.54 4.33
CA SER A 56 -4.31 -21.67 4.17
C SER A 56 -3.98 -22.39 2.87
N ALA A 57 -3.64 -23.67 2.92
CA ALA A 57 -3.19 -24.43 1.74
C ALA A 57 -4.31 -25.20 1.02
N SER A 58 -5.47 -25.39 1.65
CA SER A 58 -6.58 -26.21 1.13
C SER A 58 -7.94 -25.65 1.60
N PRO A 59 -9.02 -25.75 0.79
CA PRO A 59 -9.08 -26.29 -0.57
C PRO A 59 -8.51 -25.34 -1.64
N ASP A 60 -8.49 -24.02 -1.39
CA ASP A 60 -7.78 -23.06 -2.25
C ASP A 60 -6.69 -22.35 -1.45
N PRO A 61 -5.46 -22.25 -1.99
CA PRO A 61 -4.37 -21.50 -1.37
C PRO A 61 -4.75 -20.03 -1.15
N ARG A 62 -4.69 -19.58 0.11
CA ARG A 62 -5.00 -18.21 0.50
C ARG A 62 -4.01 -17.71 1.52
N VAL A 63 -3.60 -16.46 1.39
CA VAL A 63 -2.76 -15.79 2.38
C VAL A 63 -3.51 -14.58 2.91
N SER A 64 -3.74 -14.60 4.22
CA SER A 64 -4.39 -13.50 4.93
C SER A 64 -3.36 -12.85 5.84
N CYS A 65 -3.31 -11.53 5.85
CA CYS A 65 -2.43 -10.79 6.75
C CYS A 65 -3.16 -9.63 7.43
N THR A 66 -2.73 -9.32 8.65
CA THR A 66 -3.23 -8.19 9.41
C THR A 66 -2.19 -7.08 9.42
N ILE A 67 -2.62 -5.86 9.12
CA ILE A 67 -1.78 -4.67 9.17
C ILE A 67 -2.19 -3.81 10.36
N THR A 68 -1.21 -3.40 11.16
CA THR A 68 -1.41 -2.42 12.23
C THR A 68 -1.43 -1.02 11.61
N VAL A 69 -2.58 -0.33 11.73
CA VAL A 69 -2.73 1.05 11.27
C VAL A 69 -2.24 2.00 12.35
N SER A 70 -1.02 2.51 12.18
CA SER A 70 -0.42 3.54 13.02
C SER A 70 -0.30 4.87 12.26
N PRO A 71 -0.06 6.00 12.96
CA PRO A 71 0.11 7.29 12.28
C PRO A 71 1.24 7.30 11.24
N ALA A 72 2.24 6.43 11.40
CA ALA A 72 3.38 6.32 10.49
C ALA A 72 3.01 5.74 9.12
N VAL A 73 1.87 5.07 8.98
CA VAL A 73 1.41 4.44 7.73
C VAL A 73 0.06 4.97 7.25
N THR A 74 -0.42 6.08 7.82
CA THR A 74 -1.62 6.75 7.36
C THR A 74 -1.30 7.91 6.42
N ASN A 75 -2.19 8.16 5.46
CA ASN A 75 -2.18 9.38 4.65
C ASN A 75 -2.73 10.59 5.44
N SER A 76 -2.73 11.76 4.80
CA SER A 76 -3.27 13.02 5.36
C SER A 76 -4.76 12.98 5.70
N TYR A 77 -5.50 11.98 5.22
CA TYR A 77 -6.89 11.73 5.57
C TYR A 77 -7.05 10.80 6.79
N ASN A 78 -5.97 10.48 7.50
CA ASN A 78 -5.93 9.55 8.63
C ASN A 78 -6.44 8.14 8.28
N THR A 79 -6.18 7.72 7.04
CA THR A 79 -6.52 6.39 6.54
C THR A 79 -5.26 5.67 6.08
N LEU A 80 -5.26 4.33 6.12
CA LEU A 80 -4.11 3.51 5.72
C LEU A 80 -3.65 3.90 4.30
N HIS A 81 -2.37 4.24 4.17
CA HIS A 81 -1.79 4.67 2.91
C HIS A 81 -1.84 3.54 1.89
N GLY A 82 -2.32 3.80 0.68
CA GLY A 82 -2.46 2.76 -0.36
C GLY A 82 -1.12 2.08 -0.68
N GLY A 83 -0.05 2.87 -0.80
CA GLY A 83 1.30 2.34 -0.97
C GLY A 83 1.78 1.40 0.15
N ALA A 84 1.31 1.58 1.40
CA ALA A 84 1.64 0.65 2.49
C ALA A 84 0.93 -0.71 2.30
N VAL A 85 -0.31 -0.69 1.81
CA VAL A 85 -1.04 -1.92 1.45
C VAL A 85 -0.31 -2.64 0.31
N ALA A 86 0.07 -1.92 -0.74
CA ALA A 86 0.79 -2.48 -1.88
C ALA A 86 2.14 -3.09 -1.48
N ALA A 87 2.91 -2.41 -0.61
CA ALA A 87 4.19 -2.91 -0.11
C ALA A 87 4.05 -4.22 0.68
N VAL A 88 3.01 -4.35 1.52
CA VAL A 88 2.72 -5.61 2.23
C VAL A 88 2.30 -6.70 1.25
N ALA A 89 1.44 -6.37 0.28
CA ALA A 89 0.99 -7.30 -0.75
C ALA A 89 2.15 -7.86 -1.58
N GLU A 90 3.07 -6.99 -2.02
CA GLU A 90 4.31 -7.36 -2.71
C GLU A 90 5.16 -8.30 -1.85
N ALA A 91 5.48 -7.91 -0.62
CA ALA A 91 6.40 -8.67 0.23
C ALA A 91 5.86 -10.05 0.58
N VAL A 92 4.57 -10.13 0.96
CA VAL A 92 3.91 -11.40 1.25
C VAL A 92 3.81 -12.24 -0.01
N GLY A 93 3.43 -11.63 -1.15
CA GLY A 93 3.31 -12.36 -2.40
C GLY A 93 4.63 -12.93 -2.89
N MET A 94 5.70 -12.14 -2.82
CA MET A 94 7.06 -12.58 -3.13
C MET A 94 7.55 -13.68 -2.18
N ALA A 95 7.24 -13.60 -0.88
CA ALA A 95 7.58 -14.66 0.06
C ALA A 95 6.89 -15.99 -0.29
N CYS A 96 5.62 -15.93 -0.68
CA CYS A 96 4.87 -17.11 -1.10
C CYS A 96 5.38 -17.69 -2.43
N ALA A 97 5.66 -16.82 -3.40
CA ALA A 97 6.27 -17.24 -4.66
C ALA A 97 7.60 -17.95 -4.39
N ARG A 98 8.49 -17.35 -3.58
CA ARG A 98 9.80 -17.93 -3.21
C ARG A 98 9.66 -19.29 -2.53
N ALA A 99 8.69 -19.44 -1.64
CA ALA A 99 8.41 -20.74 -1.01
C ALA A 99 8.01 -21.82 -2.03
N ALA A 100 7.36 -21.45 -3.14
CA ALA A 100 6.95 -22.38 -4.18
C ALA A 100 8.04 -22.65 -5.25
N ALA A 101 8.83 -21.64 -5.61
CA ALA A 101 9.86 -21.77 -6.66
C ALA A 101 11.20 -22.33 -6.17
N GLY A 102 11.45 -22.33 -4.85
CA GLY A 102 12.72 -22.76 -4.24
C GLY A 102 13.85 -21.76 -4.51
N ASP A 103 15.02 -22.26 -4.91
CA ASP A 103 16.25 -21.46 -5.08
C ASP A 103 16.33 -20.69 -6.42
N LYS A 104 15.23 -20.65 -7.18
CA LYS A 104 15.19 -19.93 -8.45
C LYS A 104 15.12 -18.43 -8.21
N GLU A 105 15.87 -17.66 -9.00
CA GLU A 105 15.70 -16.20 -9.03
C GLU A 105 14.29 -15.86 -9.51
N MET A 106 13.66 -14.91 -8.82
CA MET A 106 12.33 -14.42 -9.16
C MET A 106 12.23 -12.93 -8.92
N PHE A 107 11.42 -12.31 -9.75
CA PHE A 107 11.03 -10.92 -9.66
C PHE A 107 9.50 -10.82 -9.77
N LEU A 108 8.93 -9.80 -9.14
CA LEU A 108 7.51 -9.50 -9.28
C LEU A 108 7.30 -8.79 -10.63
N GLY A 109 6.61 -9.45 -11.56
CA GLY A 109 6.31 -8.87 -12.87
C GLY A 109 5.20 -7.82 -12.81
N GLU A 110 4.12 -8.12 -12.10
CA GLU A 110 2.95 -7.25 -11.96
C GLU A 110 2.33 -7.40 -10.56
N LEU A 111 1.83 -6.28 -10.03
CA LEU A 111 0.98 -6.26 -8.83
C LEU A 111 -0.23 -5.38 -9.11
N SER A 112 -1.43 -5.96 -8.98
CA SER A 112 -2.69 -5.23 -9.04
C SER A 112 -3.31 -5.13 -7.65
N THR A 113 -3.63 -3.91 -7.22
CA THR A 113 -4.24 -3.64 -5.90
C THR A 113 -5.50 -2.80 -6.08
N ALA A 114 -6.63 -3.29 -5.57
CA ALA A 114 -7.90 -2.58 -5.56
C ALA A 114 -8.24 -2.09 -4.15
N TYR A 115 -8.50 -0.79 -4.00
CA TYR A 115 -8.87 -0.17 -2.73
C TYR A 115 -10.39 -0.04 -2.61
N LEU A 116 -11.02 -0.96 -1.88
CA LEU A 116 -12.49 -1.01 -1.76
C LEU A 116 -13.05 -0.15 -0.62
N ALA A 117 -12.29 -0.02 0.47
CA ALA A 117 -12.70 0.74 1.65
C ALA A 117 -11.49 1.34 2.36
N ALA A 118 -11.69 2.49 3.00
CA ALA A 118 -10.65 3.16 3.78
C ALA A 118 -10.55 2.57 5.18
N ALA A 119 -9.35 2.15 5.57
CA ALA A 119 -9.05 1.74 6.93
C ALA A 119 -8.59 2.93 7.78
N ARG A 120 -9.31 3.26 8.86
CA ARG A 120 -8.97 4.40 9.71
C ARG A 120 -7.91 4.05 10.77
N LEU A 121 -7.23 5.09 11.24
CA LEU A 121 -6.33 5.03 12.39
C LEU A 121 -7.01 4.34 13.59
N HIS A 122 -6.27 3.47 14.29
CA HIS A 122 -6.72 2.62 15.41
C HIS A 122 -7.61 1.42 15.05
N CYS A 123 -7.86 1.14 13.76
CA CYS A 123 -8.46 -0.13 13.34
C CYS A 123 -7.38 -1.14 12.92
N CYS A 124 -7.56 -2.42 13.27
CA CYS A 124 -6.84 -3.50 12.61
C CYS A 124 -7.41 -3.68 11.20
N SER A 125 -6.55 -3.70 10.19
CA SER A 125 -6.97 -3.90 8.80
C SER A 125 -6.61 -5.31 8.35
N LEU A 126 -7.60 -6.04 7.85
CA LEU A 126 -7.38 -7.34 7.24
C LEU A 126 -7.11 -7.14 5.74
N LEU A 127 -5.91 -7.51 5.31
CA LEU A 127 -5.56 -7.62 3.91
C LEU A 127 -5.64 -9.10 3.51
N MET A 128 -6.60 -9.44 2.66
CA MET A 128 -6.64 -10.75 2.02
C MET A 128 -5.94 -10.67 0.67
N LEU A 129 -4.93 -11.51 0.50
CA LEU A 129 -4.23 -11.69 -0.77
C LEU A 129 -4.70 -13.00 -1.38
N ASN A 130 -5.42 -12.88 -2.50
CA ASN A 130 -5.62 -14.00 -3.39
C ASN A 130 -4.41 -14.03 -4.31
N LEU A 131 -3.50 -14.96 -4.04
CA LEU A 131 -2.30 -15.14 -4.84
C LEU A 131 -2.59 -16.09 -6.01
N ASP A 132 -2.86 -15.51 -7.17
CA ASP A 132 -2.82 -16.24 -8.43
C ASP A 132 -1.37 -16.26 -8.92
N VAL A 133 -0.58 -17.25 -8.48
CA VAL A 133 0.80 -17.43 -9.00
C VAL A 133 0.70 -18.01 -10.41
N ILE A 134 0.80 -17.14 -11.42
CA ILE A 134 0.92 -17.56 -12.82
C ILE A 134 2.40 -17.88 -13.06
N TYR A 135 2.72 -19.17 -13.16
CA TYR A 135 4.02 -19.60 -13.69
C TYR A 135 4.03 -19.38 -15.21
N GLN A 136 4.94 -18.53 -15.70
CA GLN A 136 5.37 -18.53 -17.10
C GLN A 136 6.68 -19.29 -17.24
#